data_AF-A0A4Q7EW86-F1
#
_entry.id   AF-A0A4Q7EW86-F1
#
_cell.length_a   1.000
_cell.length_b   1.000
_cell.length_c   1.000
_cell.angle_alpha   90.00
_cell.angle_beta   90.00
_cell.angle_gamma   90.00
#
_symmetry.space_group_name_H-M   'P 1'
#
loop_
_entity.id
_entity.type
_entity.pdbx_description
1 polymer ?
#
loop_
_entity_poly.entity_id
_entity_poly.type
_entity_poly.pdbx_seq_one_letter_code
_entity_poly.pdbx_strand_id
1 'polypeptide(L)' 'MALIETNSLPVPAEAGHVSGFVSEIQSFWKRFFATAFNPYRPELHYMRGPGPAWRAKHGMDAPFRLKPRDL' A
#
# COMPACT_ATOMS: atom_id res chain seq x y z
N MET A 1 -65.04 -10.13 -14.98
CA MET A 1 -63.78 -10.73 -14.51
C MET A 1 -62.67 -10.19 -15.39
N ALA A 2 -61.80 -9.32 -14.87
CA ALA A 2 -60.66 -8.78 -15.63
C ALA A 2 -59.41 -9.59 -15.26
N LEU A 3 -58.75 -10.16 -16.27
CA LEU A 3 -57.54 -10.96 -16.13
C LEU A 3 -56.33 -10.02 -16.16
N ILE A 4 -55.58 -9.97 -15.07
CA ILE A 4 -54.37 -9.16 -14.96
C ILE A 4 -53.22 -10.04 -15.43
N GLU A 5 -52.70 -9.79 -16.63
CA GLU A 5 -51.54 -10.52 -17.15
C GLU A 5 -50.25 -9.90 -16.61
N THR A 6 -49.57 -10.65 -15.76
CA THR A 6 -48.28 -10.27 -15.17
C THR A 6 -47.16 -10.56 -16.16
N ASN A 7 -46.82 -9.59 -17.00
CA ASN A 7 -45.64 -9.70 -17.87
C ASN A 7 -44.37 -9.34 -17.09
N SER A 8 -43.58 -10.35 -16.72
CA SER A 8 -42.24 -10.17 -16.18
C SER A 8 -41.26 -9.81 -17.30
N LEU A 9 -40.76 -8.58 -17.30
CA LEU A 9 -39.73 -8.15 -18.24
C LEU A 9 -38.38 -8.83 -17.88
N PRO A 10 -37.68 -9.48 -18.82
CA PRO A 10 -36.36 -10.02 -18.57
C PRO A 10 -35.36 -8.87 -18.39
N VAL A 11 -34.65 -8.88 -17.26
CA VAL A 11 -33.51 -7.99 -17.02
C VAL A 11 -32.45 -8.30 -18.09
N PRO A 12 -31.99 -7.31 -18.87
CA PRO A 12 -31.03 -7.56 -19.93
C PRO A 12 -29.71 -8.05 -19.33
N ALA A 13 -29.25 -9.21 -19.80
CA ALA A 13 -28.00 -9.86 -19.39
C ALA A 13 -26.73 -9.07 -19.81
N GLU A 14 -26.89 -7.99 -20.59
CA GLU A 14 -25.82 -7.15 -21.12
C GLU A 14 -25.14 -6.24 -20.06
N ALA A 15 -25.57 -6.29 -18.80
CA ALA A 15 -24.92 -5.58 -17.70
C ALA A 15 -23.54 -6.17 -17.30
N GLY A 16 -23.20 -7.38 -17.78
CA GLY A 16 -21.98 -8.08 -17.38
C GLY A 16 -20.68 -7.42 -17.86
N HIS A 17 -20.68 -6.81 -19.04
CA HIS A 17 -19.46 -6.28 -19.65
C HIS A 17 -18.97 -4.99 -18.97
N VAL A 18 -19.91 -4.09 -18.61
CA VAL A 18 -19.60 -2.85 -17.90
C VAL A 18 -19.21 -3.15 -16.44
N SER A 19 -19.86 -4.14 -15.82
CA SER A 19 -19.55 -4.58 -14.46
C SER A 19 -18.14 -5.18 -14.34
N GLY A 20 -17.68 -5.93 -15.35
CA GLY A 20 -16.33 -6.49 -15.38
C GLY A 20 -15.26 -5.41 -15.44
N PHE A 21 -15.42 -4.45 -16.34
CA PHE A 21 -14.48 -3.34 -16.52
C PHE A 21 -14.41 -2.42 -15.28
N VAL A 22 -15.55 -2.11 -14.67
CA VAL A 22 -15.61 -1.31 -13.43
C VAL A 22 -14.92 -2.05 -12.27
N SER A 23 -15.10 -3.37 -12.17
CA SER A 23 -14.41 -4.18 -11.16
C SER A 23 -12.89 -4.17 -11.33
N GLU A 24 -12.41 -4.26 -12.57
CA GLU A 24 -10.98 -4.21 -12.87
C GLU A 24 -10.36 -2.85 -12.50
N ILE A 25 -11.02 -1.75 -12.89
CA ILE A 25 -10.63 -0.39 -12.51
C ILE A 25 -10.63 -0.23 -10.98
N GLN A 26 -11.67 -0.70 -10.29
CA GLN A 26 -11.75 -0.62 -8.83
C GLN A 26 -10.59 -1.39 -8.17
N SER A 27 -10.25 -2.57 -8.69
CA SER A 27 -9.15 -3.38 -8.17
C SER A 27 -7.79 -2.69 -8.34
N PHE A 28 -7.60 -2.02 -9.48
CA PHE A 28 -6.41 -1.22 -9.76
C PHE A 28 -6.29 -0.05 -8.79
N TRP A 29 -7.35 0.75 -8.63
CA TRP A 29 -7.35 1.90 -7.72
C TRP A 29 -7.10 1.48 -6.27
N LYS A 30 -7.72 0.39 -5.79
CA LYS A 30 -7.46 -0.14 -4.44
C LYS A 30 -5.97 -0.45 -4.22
N ARG A 31 -5.32 -1.11 -5.18
CA ARG A 31 -3.88 -1.43 -5.11
C ARG A 31 -3.00 -0.19 -5.21
N PHE A 32 -3.37 0.75 -6.07
CA PHE A 32 -2.68 2.02 -6.23
C PHE A 32 -2.69 2.82 -4.93
N PHE A 33 -3.86 3.05 -4.32
CA PHE A 33 -3.95 3.77 -3.05
C PHE A 33 -3.17 3.07 -1.92
N ALA A 34 -3.26 1.74 -1.82
CA ALA A 34 -2.50 0.98 -0.83
C ALA A 34 -0.99 1.12 -0.99
N THR A 35 -0.49 1.28 -2.22
CA THR A 35 0.95 1.39 -2.51
C THR A 35 1.43 2.85 -2.42
N ALA A 36 0.68 3.78 -3.02
CA ALA A 36 1.02 5.20 -3.09
C ALA A 36 0.98 5.87 -1.72
N PHE A 37 0.04 5.46 -0.86
CA PHE A 37 -0.10 5.98 0.50
C PHE A 37 0.44 5.01 1.56
N ASN A 38 1.26 4.02 1.16
CA ASN A 38 1.98 3.21 2.13
C ASN A 38 2.99 4.13 2.85
N PRO A 39 2.86 4.34 4.17
CA PRO A 39 3.79 5.19 4.89
C PRO A 39 5.21 4.68 4.69
N TYR A 40 6.09 5.53 4.15
CA TYR A 40 7.51 5.23 4.13
C TYR A 40 7.94 4.96 5.58
N ARG A 41 8.41 3.73 5.85
CA ARG A 41 8.91 3.29 7.15
C ARG A 41 10.43 3.42 7.15
N PRO A 42 10.98 4.62 7.43
CA PRO A 42 12.43 4.83 7.47
C PRO A 42 13.09 3.92 8.49
N GLU A 43 12.38 3.50 9.54
CA GLU A 43 12.79 2.52 10.55
C GLU A 43 13.28 1.18 9.99
N LEU A 44 12.83 0.74 8.80
CA LEU A 44 13.37 -0.45 8.14
C LEU A 44 14.66 -0.17 7.34
N HIS A 45 14.86 1.08 6.94
CA HIS A 45 15.94 1.50 6.05
C HIS A 45 17.09 2.22 6.79
N TYR A 46 16.84 2.68 8.01
CA TYR A 46 17.79 3.37 8.90
C TYR A 46 18.38 2.47 9.98
N MET A 47 18.39 1.16 9.77
CA MET A 47 19.13 0.22 10.62
C MET A 47 20.60 0.08 10.20
N ARG A 48 21.19 1.13 9.63
CA ARG A 48 22.64 1.32 9.69
C ARG A 48 22.87 2.53 10.57
N GLY A 49 23.28 2.24 11.80
CA GLY A 49 23.90 3.24 12.67
C GLY A 49 25.02 3.98 11.92
N PRO A 50 25.48 5.10 12.47
CA PRO A 50 26.33 6.03 11.75
C PRO A 50 27.51 5.34 11.07
N GLY A 51 27.56 5.51 9.74
CA GLY A 51 28.54 4.88 8.89
C GLY A 51 29.97 5.35 9.20
N PRO A 52 31.00 4.67 8.66
CA PRO A 52 32.40 5.01 8.91
C PRO A 52 32.74 6.48 8.61
N ALA A 53 32.14 7.05 7.56
CA ALA A 53 32.33 8.46 7.18
C ALA A 53 31.72 9.45 8.20
N TRP A 54 30.65 9.05 8.88
CA TRP A 54 30.08 9.83 9.98
C TRP A 54 30.97 9.74 11.23
N ARG A 55 31.51 8.54 11.53
CA ARG A 55 32.45 8.34 12.65
C ARG A 55 33.76 9.10 12.47
N ALA A 56 34.28 9.18 11.25
CA ALA A 56 35.49 9.94 10.95
C ALA A 56 35.33 11.46 11.23
N LYS A 57 34.11 11.99 11.15
CA LYS A 57 33.80 13.41 11.38
C LYS A 57 33.51 13.74 12.84
N HIS A 58 32.89 12.81 13.57
CA HIS A 58 32.40 13.07 14.94
C HIS A 58 33.21 12.39 16.04
N GLY A 59 34.17 11.53 15.70
CA GLY A 59 35.10 10.94 16.67
C GLY A 59 34.43 10.17 17.81
N MET A 60 35.20 9.86 18.86
CA MET A 60 34.73 9.15 20.06
C MET A 60 33.85 10.00 20.99
N ASP A 61 33.58 11.26 20.62
CA ASP A 61 32.75 12.24 21.34
C ASP A 61 31.26 12.19 20.95
N ALA A 62 30.87 11.27 20.06
CA ALA A 62 29.48 11.04 19.77
C ALA A 62 28.71 10.56 21.03
N PRO A 63 27.57 11.18 21.37
CA PRO A 63 26.84 10.88 22.62
C PRO A 63 26.30 9.44 22.68
N PHE A 64 26.19 8.75 21.54
CA PHE A 64 25.89 7.33 21.49
C PHE A 64 27.23 6.55 21.45
N ARG A 65 27.87 6.40 22.60
CA ARG A 65 29.01 5.49 22.72
C ARG A 65 28.51 4.06 22.48
N LEU A 66 28.59 3.58 21.24
CA LEU A 66 28.46 2.16 20.93
C LEU A 66 29.55 1.46 21.72
N LYS A 67 29.11 0.64 22.68
CA LYS A 67 29.90 -0.14 23.63
C LYS A 67 31.22 -0.59 22.96
N PRO A 68 32.39 -0.27 23.54
CA PRO A 68 33.63 -0.82 23.02
C PRO A 68 33.47 -2.34 23.01
N ARG A 69 33.62 -2.96 21.84
CA ARG A 69 33.85 -4.41 21.82
C ARG A 69 35.21 -4.58 22.47
N ASP A 70 35.20 -5.17 23.66
CA ASP A 70 36.40 -5.62 24.31
C ASP A 70 37.22 -6.49 23.33
N LEU A 71 38.53 -6.26 23.42
CA LEU A 71 39.66 -6.82 22.67
C LEU A 71 39.47 -8.21 22.08
#